data_AF-A0A822CIY9-F1
#
_entry.id   AF-A0A822CIY9-F1
#
_cell.length_a   1.000
_cell.length_b   1.000
_cell.length_c   1.000
_cell.angle_alpha   90.00
_cell.angle_beta   90.00
_cell.angle_gamma   90.00
#
_symmetry.space_group_name_H-M   'P 1'
#
loop_
_entity.id
_entity.type
_entity.pdbx_description
1 polymer ?
#
loop_
_entity_poly.entity_id
_entity_poly.type
_entity_poly.pdbx_seq_one_letter_code
_entity_poly.pdbx_strand_id
1 'polypeptide(L)'
;MLSTEYISLVLLTISLINGIPFSPEGETSDKSEIIVRDIGTCYLWYWSQPNPDGLLAKTLKPPCSISTAFPPTLPGGWTTDPGCDASRQPNTCDLHRGAHGCYRHAMSSTGPGAQACYDKNGQWISDPWKGAGTLDAETPLGDTIQAGKHFLADVVPYYDCCKLTLLFQKDKCNLYYEKRPPGQCQN
;
A
#
# COMPACT_ATOMS: atom_id res chain seq x y z
N MET A 1 14.49 -7.83 -11.97
CA MET A 1 15.02 -6.72 -12.78
C MET A 1 13.97 -6.36 -13.79
N LEU A 2 13.19 -5.30 -13.53
CA LEU A 2 12.29 -4.71 -14.52
C LEU A 2 13.04 -3.53 -15.12
N SER A 3 13.19 -3.54 -16.45
CA SER A 3 13.98 -2.56 -17.18
C SER A 3 13.33 -1.18 -17.09
N THR A 4 14.17 -0.15 -17.00
CA THR A 4 13.84 1.28 -16.96
C THR A 4 12.90 1.74 -18.08
N GLU A 5 12.77 0.97 -19.16
CA GLU A 5 11.89 1.28 -20.29
C GLU A 5 10.39 1.11 -19.98
N TYR A 6 10.02 0.23 -19.04
CA TYR A 6 8.62 0.04 -18.64
C TYR A 6 8.07 1.21 -17.83
N ILE A 7 8.93 1.87 -17.05
CA ILE A 7 8.55 3.02 -16.20
C ILE A 7 8.28 4.25 -17.09
N SER A 8 9.06 4.45 -18.15
CA SER A 8 8.85 5.55 -19.10
C SER A 8 7.54 5.40 -19.88
N LEU A 9 7.13 4.17 -20.24
CA LEU A 9 5.90 3.95 -21.00
C LEU A 9 4.63 4.20 -20.16
N VAL A 10 4.67 3.87 -18.87
CA VAL A 10 3.54 4.12 -17.94
C VAL A 10 3.39 5.61 -17.61
N LEU A 11 4.49 6.37 -17.54
CA LEU A 11 4.43 7.83 -17.35
C LEU A 11 3.90 8.55 -18.60
N LEU A 12 4.17 8.01 -19.80
CA LEU A 12 3.67 8.59 -21.06
C LEU A 12 2.15 8.42 -21.25
N THR A 13 1.56 7.31 -20.78
CA THR A 13 0.11 7.10 -20.91
C THR A 13 -0.71 7.99 -19.98
N ILE A 14 -0.18 8.38 -18.82
CA ILE A 14 -0.83 9.34 -17.90
C ILE A 14 -0.97 10.74 -18.52
N SER A 15 -0.05 11.12 -19.42
CA SER A 15 -0.06 12.44 -20.07
C SER A 15 -1.13 12.55 -21.17
N LEU A 16 -1.51 11.44 -21.81
CA LEU A 16 -2.46 11.45 -22.93
C LEU A 16 -3.93 11.43 -22.48
N ILE A 17 -4.24 10.96 -21.27
CA ILE A 17 -5.63 10.89 -20.77
C ILE A 17 -6.10 12.25 -20.20
N ASN A 18 -5.17 13.12 -19.79
CA ASN A 18 -5.47 14.41 -19.15
C ASN A 18 -5.34 15.64 -20.07
N GLY A 19 -5.12 15.46 -21.38
CA GLY A 19 -5.21 16.56 -22.34
C GLY A 19 -4.19 17.70 -22.15
N ILE A 20 -2.96 17.41 -21.71
CA ILE A 20 -1.91 18.44 -21.62
C ILE A 20 -1.10 18.42 -22.93
N PRO A 21 -1.04 19.53 -23.69
CA PRO A 21 -0.16 19.62 -24.85
C PRO A 21 1.30 19.65 -24.39
N PHE A 22 2.12 18.79 -24.96
CA PHE A 22 3.57 18.82 -24.78
C PHE A 22 4.11 20.07 -25.49
N SER A 23 4.50 21.09 -24.73
CA SER A 23 5.30 22.21 -25.26
C SER A 23 6.75 21.93 -24.89
N PRO A 24 7.64 21.70 -25.89
CA PRO A 24 9.04 21.50 -25.60
C PRO A 24 9.69 22.87 -25.40
N GLU A 25 10.74 22.85 -24.58
CA GLU A 25 11.75 23.89 -24.37
C GLU A 25 11.49 24.87 -23.23
N GLY A 26 12.25 24.61 -22.15
CA GLY A 26 13.07 25.63 -21.52
C GLY A 26 12.34 26.67 -20.69
N GLU A 27 12.06 26.36 -19.43
CA GLU A 27 12.26 27.33 -18.35
C GLU A 27 12.22 26.64 -16.99
N THR A 28 12.99 27.20 -16.07
CA THR A 28 13.24 26.73 -14.71
C THR A 28 11.94 26.47 -13.96
N SER A 29 11.54 25.19 -13.85
CA SER A 29 10.38 24.80 -13.03
C SER A 29 10.68 25.12 -11.57
N ASP A 30 9.91 26.08 -11.08
CA ASP A 30 10.00 26.67 -9.76
C ASP A 30 9.69 25.60 -8.70
N LYS A 31 10.58 25.48 -7.70
CA LYS A 31 10.45 24.49 -6.61
C LYS A 31 9.12 24.63 -5.86
N SER A 32 8.48 25.79 -5.95
CA SER A 32 7.15 26.09 -5.40
C SER A 32 6.04 25.23 -6.03
N GLU A 33 6.08 24.94 -7.33
CA GLU A 33 5.05 24.21 -8.06
C GLU A 33 5.11 22.70 -7.75
N ILE A 34 6.32 22.18 -7.56
CA ILE A 34 6.57 20.80 -7.12
C ILE A 34 6.05 20.60 -5.68
N ILE A 35 6.25 21.57 -4.79
CA ILE A 35 5.79 21.51 -3.40
C ILE A 35 4.25 21.57 -3.31
N VAL A 36 3.59 22.35 -4.16
CA VAL A 36 2.11 22.45 -4.17
C VAL A 36 1.46 21.18 -4.72
N ARG A 37 2.05 20.52 -5.74
CA ARG A 37 1.59 19.22 -6.24
C ARG A 37 1.70 18.11 -5.18
N ASP A 38 2.78 18.09 -4.40
CA ASP A 38 3.10 17.05 -3.41
C ASP A 38 2.30 17.18 -2.09
N ILE A 39 1.65 18.32 -1.84
CA ILE A 39 0.73 18.51 -0.70
C ILE A 39 -0.71 18.21 -1.10
N GLY A 40 -1.14 18.56 -2.32
CA GLY A 40 -2.54 18.43 -2.74
C GLY A 40 -3.04 16.98 -2.94
N THR A 41 -2.21 16.08 -3.48
CA THR A 41 -2.67 14.75 -3.94
C THR A 41 -3.14 13.85 -2.80
N CYS A 42 -2.39 13.78 -1.69
CA CYS A 42 -2.78 12.98 -0.52
C CYS A 42 -4.12 13.45 0.08
N TYR A 43 -4.32 14.76 0.25
CA TYR A 43 -5.60 15.28 0.78
C TYR A 43 -6.75 15.02 -0.18
N LEU A 44 -6.56 15.24 -1.48
CA LEU A 44 -7.60 14.97 -2.49
C LEU A 44 -7.97 13.49 -2.52
N TRP A 45 -6.98 12.60 -2.46
CA TRP A 45 -7.24 11.16 -2.32
C TRP A 45 -8.00 10.87 -1.03
N TYR A 46 -7.55 11.40 0.11
CA TYR A 46 -8.17 11.17 1.41
C TYR A 46 -9.66 11.56 1.42
N TRP A 47 -9.99 12.74 0.88
CA TRP A 47 -11.37 13.23 0.81
C TRP A 47 -12.24 12.48 -0.21
N SER A 48 -11.64 11.82 -1.21
CA SER A 48 -12.37 10.95 -2.14
C SER A 48 -12.60 9.54 -1.59
N GLN A 49 -11.90 9.13 -0.54
CA GLN A 49 -12.02 7.79 0.02
C GLN A 49 -13.28 7.63 0.88
N PRO A 50 -13.99 6.50 0.76
CA PRO A 50 -15.10 6.19 1.65
C PRO A 50 -14.61 5.95 3.09
N ASN A 51 -15.56 5.82 4.02
CA ASN A 51 -15.25 5.29 5.36
C ASN A 51 -14.72 3.85 5.23
N PRO A 52 -13.58 3.49 5.88
CA PRO A 52 -12.97 2.16 5.78
C PRO A 52 -13.85 1.02 6.34
N ASP A 53 -14.81 1.29 7.22
CA ASP A 53 -15.63 0.27 7.88
C ASP A 53 -16.37 -0.63 6.87
N GLY A 54 -16.85 -0.05 5.76
CA GLY A 54 -17.55 -0.79 4.71
C GLY A 54 -16.64 -1.76 3.94
N LEU A 55 -15.34 -1.48 3.88
CA LEU A 55 -14.34 -2.38 3.30
C LEU A 55 -13.86 -3.40 4.33
N LEU A 56 -13.58 -2.96 5.57
CA LEU A 56 -13.21 -3.85 6.69
C LEU A 56 -14.26 -4.95 6.92
N ALA A 57 -15.54 -4.62 6.85
CA ALA A 57 -16.64 -5.57 6.99
C ALA A 57 -16.65 -6.68 5.91
N LYS A 58 -15.93 -6.50 4.81
CA LYS A 58 -15.78 -7.47 3.71
C LYS A 58 -14.45 -8.23 3.76
N THR A 59 -13.63 -7.97 4.77
CA THR A 59 -12.35 -8.65 4.98
C THR A 59 -12.41 -9.60 6.16
N LEU A 60 -11.50 -10.56 6.18
CA LEU A 60 -11.33 -11.47 7.31
C LEU A 60 -10.39 -10.84 8.33
N LYS A 61 -10.56 -11.16 9.61
CA LYS A 61 -9.61 -10.80 10.67
C LYS A 61 -8.50 -11.86 10.76
N PRO A 62 -7.22 -11.47 10.75
CA PRO A 62 -6.12 -12.41 10.90
C PRO A 62 -6.00 -12.93 12.35
N PRO A 63 -5.29 -14.04 12.59
CA PRO A 63 -4.87 -14.41 13.94
C PRO A 63 -4.10 -13.29 14.64
N CYS A 64 -4.28 -13.11 15.96
CA CYS A 64 -3.46 -12.14 16.71
C CYS A 64 -2.01 -12.60 16.91
N SER A 65 -1.78 -13.91 16.84
CA SER A 65 -0.45 -14.49 16.92
C SER A 65 -0.30 -15.69 15.98
N ILE A 66 0.90 -15.85 15.43
CA ILE A 66 1.28 -16.97 14.58
C ILE A 66 2.56 -17.63 15.08
N SER A 67 2.88 -18.80 14.54
CA SER A 67 4.17 -19.45 14.79
C SER A 67 5.33 -18.58 14.31
N THR A 68 6.40 -18.50 15.11
CA THR A 68 7.67 -17.84 14.72
C THR A 68 8.38 -18.52 13.55
N ALA A 69 7.88 -19.67 13.09
CA ALA A 69 8.33 -20.32 11.86
C ALA A 69 7.73 -19.71 10.58
N PHE A 70 6.80 -18.75 10.68
CA PHE A 70 6.15 -18.08 9.55
C PHE A 70 5.65 -19.07 8.47
N PRO A 71 4.60 -19.86 8.79
CA PRO A 71 4.07 -20.85 7.85
C PRO A 71 3.59 -20.18 6.55
N PRO A 72 3.59 -20.88 5.41
CA PRO A 72 3.19 -20.28 4.12
C PRO A 72 1.71 -19.88 4.05
N THR A 73 0.89 -20.43 4.93
CA THR A 73 -0.55 -20.15 5.03
C THR A 73 -0.99 -20.06 6.49
N LEU A 74 -2.06 -19.30 6.75
CA LEU A 74 -2.74 -19.24 8.05
C LEU A 74 -4.20 -19.71 7.92
N PRO A 75 -4.89 -20.02 9.04
CA PRO A 75 -6.30 -20.38 9.03
C PRO A 75 -7.16 -19.32 8.33
N GLY A 76 -8.16 -19.76 7.57
CA GLY A 76 -9.02 -18.86 6.80
C GLY A 76 -8.48 -18.46 5.43
N GLY A 77 -7.40 -19.10 4.95
CA GLY A 77 -6.92 -18.91 3.56
C GLY A 77 -5.97 -17.74 3.37
N TRP A 78 -5.39 -17.21 4.44
CA TRP A 78 -4.33 -16.20 4.34
C TRP A 78 -3.07 -16.83 3.76
N THR A 79 -2.42 -16.13 2.86
CA THR A 79 -1.19 -16.57 2.19
C THR A 79 -0.07 -15.56 2.43
N THR A 80 1.17 -16.02 2.49
CA THR A 80 2.34 -15.13 2.65
C THR A 80 2.36 -14.05 1.57
N ASP A 81 2.65 -12.82 1.96
CA ASP A 81 2.89 -11.72 1.05
C ASP A 81 4.35 -11.79 0.54
N PRO A 82 4.60 -12.05 -0.76
CA PRO A 82 5.96 -12.05 -1.29
C PRO A 82 6.64 -10.68 -1.19
N GLY A 83 5.86 -9.59 -1.04
CA GLY A 83 6.36 -8.25 -0.80
C GLY A 83 6.81 -7.99 0.64
N CYS A 84 6.62 -8.93 1.57
CA CYS A 84 7.18 -8.85 2.93
C CYS A 84 7.23 -10.25 3.56
N ASP A 85 8.35 -10.94 3.35
CA ASP A 85 8.67 -12.25 3.91
C ASP A 85 10.15 -12.27 4.35
N ALA A 86 10.44 -11.55 5.44
CA ALA A 86 11.79 -11.49 6.00
C ALA A 86 12.25 -12.80 6.63
N SER A 87 11.35 -13.76 6.81
CA SER A 87 11.66 -15.12 7.26
C SER A 87 12.42 -15.92 6.19
N ARG A 88 12.17 -15.61 4.91
CA ARG A 88 12.86 -16.22 3.76
C ARG A 88 13.90 -15.31 3.12
N GLN A 89 13.58 -14.02 2.98
CA GLN A 89 14.45 -13.06 2.34
C GLN A 89 14.50 -11.75 3.15
N PRO A 90 15.66 -11.40 3.72
CA PRO A 90 15.78 -10.16 4.50
C PRO A 90 15.50 -8.93 3.64
N ASN A 91 15.03 -7.86 4.28
CA ASN A 91 14.78 -6.54 3.68
C ASN A 91 13.69 -6.51 2.59
N THR A 92 12.67 -7.37 2.68
CA THR A 92 11.51 -7.34 1.78
C THR A 92 10.44 -6.35 2.24
N CYS A 93 10.33 -6.07 3.54
CA CYS A 93 9.23 -5.32 4.15
C CYS A 93 9.36 -3.77 4.10
N ASP A 94 9.75 -3.19 2.96
CA ASP A 94 10.06 -1.75 2.84
C ASP A 94 8.87 -0.80 3.06
N LEU A 95 7.66 -1.27 2.76
CA LEU A 95 6.39 -0.57 2.99
C LEU A 95 5.86 -0.78 4.43
N HIS A 96 6.34 -1.81 5.12
CA HIS A 96 5.92 -2.21 6.47
C HIS A 96 7.13 -2.33 7.39
N ARG A 97 7.93 -1.25 7.48
CA ARG A 97 9.17 -1.25 8.27
C ARG A 97 8.90 -1.62 9.72
N GLY A 98 9.50 -2.72 10.18
CA GLY A 98 9.28 -3.30 11.50
C GLY A 98 8.58 -4.66 11.48
N ALA A 99 7.86 -4.97 10.39
CA ALA A 99 7.34 -6.31 10.14
C ALA A 99 8.46 -7.30 9.81
N HIS A 100 8.26 -8.55 10.23
CA HIS A 100 9.08 -9.68 9.83
C HIS A 100 8.41 -10.51 8.72
N GLY A 101 7.08 -10.53 8.68
CA GLY A 101 6.35 -11.15 7.58
C GLY A 101 4.91 -10.67 7.56
N CYS A 102 4.36 -10.57 6.36
CA CYS A 102 2.97 -10.24 6.15
C CYS A 102 2.23 -11.36 5.41
N TYR A 103 0.92 -11.36 5.57
CA TYR A 103 0.00 -12.27 4.91
C TYR A 103 -1.11 -11.47 4.25
N ARG A 104 -1.59 -11.94 3.11
CA ARG A 104 -2.74 -11.35 2.41
C ARG A 104 -3.92 -12.29 2.41
N HIS A 105 -5.11 -11.70 2.37
CA HIS A 105 -6.36 -12.41 2.19
C HIS A 105 -7.37 -11.54 1.45
N ALA A 106 -8.19 -12.18 0.61
CA ALA A 106 -9.36 -11.56 0.01
C ALA A 106 -10.45 -12.63 -0.19
N MET A 107 -11.72 -12.22 -0.09
CA MET A 107 -12.87 -13.12 -0.26
C MET A 107 -13.14 -13.45 -1.74
N SER A 108 -12.59 -12.64 -2.65
CA SER A 108 -12.69 -12.76 -4.10
C SER A 108 -11.41 -12.28 -4.77
N SER A 109 -11.25 -12.57 -6.07
CA SER A 109 -10.12 -12.10 -6.87
C SER A 109 -10.19 -10.62 -7.26
N THR A 110 -11.22 -9.89 -6.82
CA THR A 110 -11.43 -8.45 -7.03
C THR A 110 -12.07 -7.85 -5.79
N GLY A 111 -11.97 -6.53 -5.62
CA GLY A 111 -12.51 -5.84 -4.45
C GLY A 111 -11.58 -5.91 -3.24
N PRO A 112 -12.08 -5.65 -2.02
CA PRO A 112 -11.22 -5.39 -0.88
C PRO A 112 -10.42 -6.62 -0.44
N GLY A 113 -9.19 -6.35 -0.03
CA GLY A 113 -8.29 -7.31 0.59
C GLY A 113 -7.84 -6.83 1.97
N ALA A 114 -7.20 -7.70 2.71
CA ALA A 114 -6.50 -7.35 3.93
C ALA A 114 -5.08 -7.89 3.88
N GLN A 115 -4.16 -7.08 4.39
CA GLN A 115 -2.79 -7.47 4.64
C GLN A 115 -2.52 -7.39 6.14
N ALA A 116 -2.06 -8.49 6.72
CA ALA A 116 -1.77 -8.64 8.14
C ALA A 116 -0.27 -8.86 8.33
N CYS A 117 0.37 -7.98 9.09
CA CYS A 117 1.82 -8.05 9.33
C CYS A 117 2.12 -8.41 10.78
N TYR A 118 3.20 -9.17 10.95
CA TYR A 118 3.63 -9.71 12.23
C TYR A 118 5.08 -9.35 12.51
N ASP A 119 5.40 -9.13 13.78
CA ASP A 119 6.77 -8.95 14.24
C ASP A 119 7.55 -10.29 14.22
N LYS A 120 8.85 -10.25 14.51
CA LYS A 120 9.69 -11.48 14.54
C LYS A 120 9.22 -12.56 15.53
N ASN A 121 8.38 -12.19 16.50
CA ASN A 121 7.82 -13.10 17.50
C ASN A 121 6.44 -13.64 17.07
N GLY A 122 6.02 -13.37 15.83
CA GLY A 122 4.72 -13.77 15.30
C GLY A 122 3.56 -13.00 15.92
N GLN A 123 3.78 -11.82 16.52
CA GLN A 123 2.70 -11.00 17.08
C GLN A 123 2.17 -10.04 16.03
N TRP A 124 0.84 -9.97 15.88
CA TRP A 124 0.20 -9.06 14.93
C TRP A 124 0.48 -7.61 15.30
N ILE A 125 0.84 -6.81 14.29
CA ILE A 125 1.21 -5.40 14.47
C ILE A 125 -0.01 -4.54 14.17
N SER A 126 -0.51 -3.83 15.18
CA SER A 126 -1.61 -2.89 15.08
C SER A 126 -1.18 -1.45 14.79
N ASP A 127 0.07 -1.11 15.12
CA ASP A 127 0.61 0.24 15.02
C ASP A 127 1.26 0.45 13.65
N PRO A 128 0.71 1.33 12.78
CA PRO A 128 1.28 1.62 11.47
C PRO A 128 2.74 2.05 11.51
N TRP A 129 3.15 2.71 12.60
CA TRP A 129 4.52 3.20 12.80
C TRP A 129 5.50 2.09 13.19
N LYS A 130 5.01 0.86 13.38
CA LYS A 130 5.80 -0.34 13.69
C LYS A 130 5.74 -1.39 12.59
N GLY A 131 5.18 -1.06 11.42
CA GLY A 131 5.07 -1.97 10.30
C GLY A 131 3.77 -2.78 10.28
N ALA A 132 2.66 -2.19 10.73
CA ALA A 132 1.35 -2.82 10.54
C ALA A 132 1.06 -3.00 9.04
N GLY A 133 0.25 -4.01 8.73
CA GLY A 133 -0.30 -4.20 7.39
C GLY A 133 -1.40 -3.19 7.10
N THR A 134 -2.03 -3.30 5.94
CA THR A 134 -3.08 -2.38 5.51
C THR A 134 -4.31 -3.13 5.02
N LEU A 135 -5.47 -2.50 5.19
CA LEU A 135 -6.63 -2.76 4.35
C LEU A 135 -6.26 -2.41 2.90
N ASP A 136 -6.72 -3.21 1.94
CA ASP A 136 -6.59 -2.92 0.51
C ASP A 136 -8.00 -2.60 -0.02
N ALA A 137 -8.17 -1.50 -0.76
CA ALA A 137 -9.42 -1.29 -1.49
C ALA A 137 -9.57 -2.27 -2.66
N GLU A 138 -8.45 -2.63 -3.26
CA GLU A 138 -8.35 -3.65 -4.30
C GLU A 138 -7.28 -4.66 -3.91
N THR A 139 -7.66 -5.91 -3.72
CA THR A 139 -6.73 -7.00 -3.42
C THR A 139 -5.73 -7.15 -4.56
N PRO A 140 -4.43 -7.40 -4.31
CA PRO A 140 -3.50 -7.81 -5.37
C PRO A 140 -3.60 -9.31 -5.70
N LEU A 141 -4.41 -10.07 -4.96
CA LEU A 141 -4.61 -11.52 -5.17
C LEU A 141 -5.54 -11.73 -6.37
N GLY A 142 -4.99 -11.71 -7.57
CA GLY A 142 -5.73 -11.84 -8.82
C GLY A 142 -4.81 -11.90 -10.04
N ASP A 143 -5.28 -11.36 -11.15
CA ASP A 143 -4.48 -11.21 -12.37
C ASP A 143 -3.66 -9.91 -12.35
N THR A 144 -2.89 -9.67 -13.43
CA THR A 144 -2.09 -8.46 -13.59
C THR A 144 -2.93 -7.18 -13.60
N ILE A 145 -4.17 -7.23 -14.08
CA ILE A 145 -5.08 -6.08 -14.09
C ILE A 145 -5.42 -5.71 -12.65
N GLN A 146 -5.74 -6.71 -11.84
CA GLN A 146 -6.05 -6.54 -10.44
C GLN A 146 -4.84 -6.03 -9.64
N ALA A 147 -3.64 -6.56 -9.90
CA ALA A 147 -2.41 -6.02 -9.31
C ALA A 147 -2.18 -4.54 -9.69
N GLY A 148 -2.51 -4.15 -10.93
CA GLY A 148 -2.46 -2.76 -11.37
C GLY A 148 -3.48 -1.86 -10.66
N LYS A 149 -4.70 -2.36 -10.42
CA LYS A 149 -5.72 -1.64 -9.63
C LYS A 149 -5.27 -1.43 -8.20
N HIS A 150 -4.75 -2.47 -7.54
CA HIS A 150 -4.17 -2.37 -6.19
C HIS A 150 -3.06 -1.31 -6.15
N PHE A 151 -2.16 -1.33 -7.13
CA PHE A 151 -1.08 -0.36 -7.20
C PHE A 151 -1.59 1.09 -7.25
N LEU A 152 -2.59 1.37 -8.10
CA LEU A 152 -3.17 2.71 -8.21
C LEU A 152 -4.02 3.11 -7.00
N ALA A 153 -4.80 2.17 -6.44
CA ALA A 153 -5.77 2.46 -5.39
C ALA A 153 -5.15 2.53 -3.99
N ASP A 154 -4.06 1.79 -3.75
CA ASP A 154 -3.50 1.56 -2.42
C ASP A 154 -2.01 1.91 -2.32
N VAL A 155 -1.20 1.62 -3.35
CA VAL A 155 0.26 1.84 -3.30
C VAL A 155 0.65 3.28 -3.67
N VAL A 156 0.13 3.84 -4.76
CA VAL A 156 0.41 5.24 -5.15
C VAL A 156 0.02 6.22 -4.04
N PRO A 157 -1.18 6.13 -3.42
CA PRO A 157 -1.55 7.02 -2.33
C PRO A 157 -0.67 6.85 -1.09
N TYR A 158 -0.17 5.64 -0.82
CA TYR A 158 0.81 5.44 0.25
C TYR A 158 2.10 6.23 -0.04
N TYR A 159 2.60 6.21 -1.27
CA TYR A 159 3.79 6.99 -1.63
C TYR A 159 3.53 8.49 -1.50
N ASP A 160 2.41 8.99 -2.02
CA ASP A 160 2.03 10.39 -1.94
C ASP A 160 1.85 10.88 -0.49
N CYS A 161 1.24 10.06 0.36
CA CYS A 161 0.97 10.43 1.76
C CYS A 161 2.18 10.20 2.69
N CYS A 162 3.01 9.18 2.45
CA CYS A 162 3.99 8.70 3.43
C CYS A 162 5.46 8.74 2.98
N LYS A 163 5.78 8.73 1.68
CA LYS A 163 7.18 8.56 1.20
C LYS A 163 7.70 9.70 0.34
N LEU A 164 6.86 10.38 -0.43
CA LEU A 164 7.29 11.38 -1.43
C LEU A 164 7.53 12.77 -0.85
N THR A 165 7.05 13.04 0.37
CA THR A 165 7.33 14.31 1.03
C THR A 165 8.79 14.38 1.47
N LEU A 166 9.51 15.42 0.99
CA LEU A 166 10.91 15.73 1.32
C LEU A 166 11.21 15.85 2.83
N LEU A 167 10.16 15.90 3.65
CA LEU A 167 10.17 15.79 5.10
C LEU A 167 9.11 14.74 5.45
N PHE A 168 9.45 13.66 6.14
CA PHE A 168 8.48 12.64 6.56
C PHE A 168 7.37 13.32 7.39
N GLN A 169 6.20 13.55 6.80
CA GLN A 169 5.08 14.22 7.48
C GLN A 169 4.18 13.15 8.11
N LYS A 170 4.46 12.85 9.39
CA LYS A 170 3.69 11.88 10.18
C LYS A 170 2.19 12.09 10.05
N ASP A 171 1.76 13.35 10.07
CA ASP A 171 0.36 13.75 10.00
C ASP A 171 -0.30 13.43 8.66
N LYS A 172 0.43 13.55 7.53
CA LYS A 172 -0.10 13.15 6.22
C LYS A 172 -0.22 11.65 6.08
N CYS A 173 0.76 10.91 6.57
CA CYS A 173 0.70 9.46 6.51
C CYS A 173 -0.42 8.89 7.40
N ASN A 174 -0.77 9.58 8.49
CA ASN A 174 -1.97 9.23 9.28
C ASN A 174 -3.25 9.29 8.44
N LEU A 175 -3.37 10.21 7.46
CA LEU A 175 -4.53 10.26 6.56
C LEU A 175 -4.65 8.97 5.74
N TYR A 176 -3.52 8.43 5.28
CA TYR A 176 -3.50 7.13 4.61
C TYR A 176 -4.02 6.03 5.52
N TYR A 177 -3.45 5.91 6.72
CA TYR A 177 -3.83 4.85 7.65
C TYR A 177 -5.24 5.00 8.22
N GLU A 178 -5.82 6.20 8.20
CA GLU A 178 -7.24 6.39 8.51
C GLU A 178 -8.15 5.74 7.45
N LYS A 179 -7.74 5.77 6.18
CA LYS A 179 -8.51 5.17 5.07
C LYS A 179 -8.11 3.74 4.73
N ARG A 180 -6.92 3.31 5.16
CA ARG A 180 -6.35 1.97 4.98
C ARG A 180 -5.80 1.43 6.30
N PRO A 181 -6.62 1.30 7.35
CA PRO A 181 -6.16 0.83 8.65
C PRO A 181 -5.77 -0.65 8.59
N PRO A 182 -4.92 -1.14 9.52
CA PRO A 182 -4.58 -2.56 9.63
C PRO A 182 -5.75 -3.47 10.03
N GLY A 183 -6.87 -2.86 10.47
CA GLY A 183 -8.04 -3.59 10.95
C GLY A 183 -7.87 -4.09 12.38
N GLN A 184 -8.37 -5.30 12.65
CA GLN A 184 -8.31 -5.97 13.95
C GLN A 184 -7.95 -7.43 13.76
N CYS A 185 -7.16 -7.99 14.67
CA CYS A 185 -6.95 -9.43 14.74
C CYS A 185 -8.05 -10.14 15.55
N GLN A 186 -8.06 -11.47 15.49
CA GLN A 186 -8.90 -12.36 16.29
C GLN A 186 -8.07 -13.52 16.87
N ASN A 187 -8.44 -14.01 18.05
CA ASN A 187 -7.84 -15.20 18.68
C ASN A 187 -8.62 -16.47 18.32
#